data_AF-A0A419JMW7-F1
#
_entry.id   AF-A0A419JMW7-F1
#
_cell.length_a   1.000
_cell.length_b   1.000
_cell.length_c   1.000
_cell.angle_alpha   90.00
_cell.angle_beta   90.00
_cell.angle_gamma   90.00
#
_symmetry.space_group_name_H-M   'P 1'
#
loop_
_entity.id
_entity.type
_entity.pdbx_description
1 polymer ?
#
loop_
_entity_poly.entity_id
_entity_poly.type
_entity_poly.pdbx_seq_one_letter_code
_entity_poly.pdbx_strand_id
1 'polypeptide(L)'
;DEKEEVVRKALEIFEAMGFEIDRTDGGIIRWYDDKGWVGQALIRKSNTQPMVICRVEGRDEAAKARVEEEFFGVLKKVSTERIPRLDLGSDDYVREWMSRGT
;
A
#
# COMPACT_ATOMS: atom_id res chain seq x y z
N ASP A 1 3.95 -6.53 16.81
CA ASP A 1 2.50 -6.53 16.56
C ASP A 1 2.25 -7.12 15.17
N GLU A 2 1.23 -7.95 14.94
CA GLU A 2 1.00 -8.58 13.62
C GLU A 2 0.80 -7.55 12.50
N LYS A 3 0.15 -6.42 12.81
CA LYS A 3 -0.10 -5.31 11.87
C LYS A 3 1.19 -4.60 11.52
N GLU A 4 2.04 -4.41 12.51
CA GLU A 4 3.37 -3.82 12.33
C GLU A 4 4.26 -4.72 11.47
N GLU A 5 4.16 -6.03 11.62
CA GLU A 5 4.87 -6.99 10.78
C GLU A 5 4.41 -6.91 9.31
N VAL A 6 3.10 -6.80 9.07
CA VAL A 6 2.53 -6.58 7.73
C VAL A 6 3.04 -5.28 7.13
N VAL A 7 2.98 -4.17 7.88
CA VAL A 7 3.49 -2.86 7.43
C VAL A 7 4.97 -2.96 7.07
N ARG A 8 5.79 -3.49 7.98
CA ARG A 8 7.24 -3.68 7.74
C ARG A 8 7.49 -4.51 6.48
N LYS A 9 6.79 -5.63 6.32
CA LYS A 9 6.99 -6.53 5.18
C LYS A 9 6.59 -5.87 3.85
N ALA A 10 5.51 -5.09 3.83
CA ALA A 10 5.14 -4.30 2.66
C ALA A 10 6.23 -3.30 2.30
N LEU A 11 6.74 -2.54 3.28
CA LEU A 11 7.80 -1.54 3.05
C LEU A 11 9.11 -2.16 2.58
N GLU A 12 9.49 -3.34 3.08
CA GLU A 12 10.65 -4.09 2.57
C GLU A 12 10.52 -4.44 1.08
N ILE A 13 9.31 -4.78 0.61
CA ILE A 13 9.08 -5.09 -0.80
C ILE A 13 9.21 -3.82 -1.65
N PHE A 14 8.60 -2.70 -1.24
CA PHE A 14 8.72 -1.43 -1.96
C PHE A 14 10.15 -0.88 -1.96
N GLU A 15 10.88 -1.02 -0.86
CA GLU A 15 12.29 -0.64 -0.77
C GLU A 15 13.15 -1.48 -1.72
N ALA A 16 12.93 -2.80 -1.78
CA ALA A 16 13.61 -3.68 -2.73
C ALA A 16 13.25 -3.36 -4.19
N MET A 17 12.08 -2.78 -4.44
CA MET A 17 11.66 -2.26 -5.75
C MET A 17 12.25 -0.87 -6.07
N GLY A 18 12.98 -0.25 -5.13
CA GLY A 18 13.68 1.03 -5.32
C GLY A 18 12.84 2.27 -5.05
N PHE A 19 11.70 2.14 -4.37
CA PHE A 19 10.85 3.28 -4.04
C PHE A 19 11.44 4.15 -2.92
N GLU A 20 11.19 5.46 -2.99
CA GLU A 20 11.43 6.37 -1.89
C GLU A 20 10.33 6.19 -0.82
N ILE A 21 10.75 6.02 0.44
CA ILE A 21 9.84 5.76 1.56
C ILE A 21 10.15 6.69 2.75
N ASP A 22 9.17 7.46 3.18
CA ASP A 22 9.19 8.18 4.46
C ASP A 22 8.59 7.31 5.57
N ARG A 23 9.39 7.00 6.60
CA ARG A 23 9.05 6.05 7.68
C ARG A 23 8.59 6.71 8.99
N THR A 24 8.23 7.99 8.98
CA THR A 24 7.91 8.74 10.20
C THR A 24 6.68 8.20 10.95
N ASP A 25 5.63 7.77 10.24
CA ASP A 25 4.44 7.13 10.82
C ASP A 25 3.90 6.03 9.90
N GLY A 26 4.52 4.85 9.98
CA GLY A 26 4.31 3.76 9.03
C GLY A 26 5.24 3.94 7.82
N GLY A 27 4.68 4.02 6.62
CA GLY A 27 5.43 4.32 5.41
C GLY A 27 4.61 5.07 4.37
N ILE A 28 5.14 6.20 3.90
CA ILE A 28 4.65 6.90 2.70
C ILE A 28 5.59 6.55 1.56
N ILE A 29 5.10 5.75 0.62
CA ILE A 29 5.81 5.34 -0.60
C ILE A 29 5.52 6.35 -1.69
N ARG A 30 6.54 6.84 -2.41
CA ARG A 30 6.40 7.88 -3.44
C ARG A 30 6.74 7.38 -4.84
N TRP A 31 5.85 7.64 -5.79
CA TRP A 31 6.04 7.35 -7.21
C TRP A 31 6.49 8.62 -7.94
N TYR A 32 7.51 8.48 -8.78
CA TYR A 32 8.06 9.55 -9.60
C TYR A 32 8.15 9.12 -11.07
N ASP A 33 7.99 10.08 -11.98
CA ASP A 33 8.32 9.98 -13.39
C ASP A 33 9.31 11.08 -13.80
N ASP A 34 9.58 11.20 -15.10
CA ASP A 34 10.46 12.23 -15.69
C ASP A 34 9.98 13.67 -15.42
N LYS A 35 8.71 13.85 -15.08
CA LYS A 35 8.09 15.14 -14.75
C LYS A 35 7.99 15.38 -13.24
N GLY A 36 8.51 14.48 -12.42
CA GLY A 36 8.52 14.57 -10.97
C GLY A 36 7.46 13.69 -10.33
N TRP A 37 6.82 14.20 -9.28
CA TRP A 37 5.91 13.40 -8.45
C TRP A 37 4.67 12.96 -9.24
N VAL A 38 4.37 11.66 -9.17
CA VAL A 38 3.20 11.01 -9.80
C VAL A 38 2.10 10.77 -8.77
N GLY A 39 2.49 10.27 -7.59
CA GLY A 39 1.54 9.87 -6.56
C GLY A 39 2.24 9.27 -5.34
N GLN A 40 1.45 8.92 -4.34
CA GLN A 40 1.95 8.29 -3.12
C GLN A 40 0.93 7.34 -2.50
N ALA A 41 1.44 6.42 -1.68
CA ALA A 41 0.61 5.53 -0.88
C ALA A 41 1.12 5.50 0.56
N LEU A 42 0.22 5.74 1.52
CA LEU A 42 0.45 5.53 2.94
C LEU A 42 0.07 4.09 3.30
N ILE A 43 0.91 3.43 4.11
CA ILE A 43 0.54 2.25 4.87
C ILE A 43 1.00 2.40 6.33
N ARG A 44 0.10 2.24 7.28
CA ARG A 44 0.44 2.25 8.71
C ARG A 44 -0.44 1.33 9.53
N LYS A 45 -0.02 0.98 10.74
CA LYS A 45 -0.86 0.24 11.69
C LYS A 45 -1.87 1.18 12.34
N SER A 46 -3.10 0.73 12.54
CA SER A 46 -3.99 1.40 13.49
C SER A 46 -3.55 1.11 14.92
N ASN A 47 -3.54 2.14 15.76
CA ASN A 47 -3.20 2.02 17.18
C ASN A 47 -4.39 1.59 18.04
N THR A 48 -5.61 1.69 17.51
CA THR A 48 -6.87 1.46 18.26
C THR A 48 -7.71 0.33 17.69
N GLN A 49 -7.43 -0.11 16.46
CA GLN A 49 -8.21 -1.13 15.76
C GLN A 49 -7.29 -2.22 15.20
N PRO A 50 -7.79 -3.46 15.03
CA PRO A 50 -7.02 -4.57 14.47
C PRO A 50 -6.95 -4.49 12.93
N MET A 51 -6.49 -3.37 12.38
CA MET A 51 -6.39 -3.14 10.94
C MET A 51 -5.17 -2.29 10.55
N VAL A 52 -4.73 -2.44 9.31
CA VAL A 52 -3.82 -1.50 8.66
C VAL A 52 -4.62 -0.40 7.96
N ILE A 53 -4.08 0.80 7.94
CA ILE A 53 -4.68 1.96 7.27
C ILE A 53 -3.87 2.21 6.00
N CYS A 54 -4.58 2.30 4.89
CA CYS A 54 -4.01 2.64 3.59
C CYS A 54 -4.65 3.92 3.05
N ARG A 55 -3.87 4.74 2.35
CA ARG A 55 -4.37 5.90 1.59
C ARG A 55 -3.56 6.04 0.32
N VAL A 56 -4.23 6.22 -0.81
CA VAL A 56 -3.57 6.39 -2.11
C VAL A 56 -3.94 7.73 -2.72
N GLU A 57 -2.94 8.42 -3.25
CA GLU A 57 -3.07 9.71 -3.93
C GLU A 57 -2.30 9.68 -5.24
N GLY A 58 -2.82 10.37 -6.24
CA GLY A 58 -2.15 10.63 -7.51
C GLY A 58 -2.31 12.10 -7.89
N ARG A 59 -1.40 12.60 -8.73
CA ARG A 59 -1.50 13.94 -9.30
C ARG A 59 -2.74 14.14 -10.18
N ASP A 60 -3.26 13.05 -10.71
CA ASP A 60 -4.49 12.93 -11.49
C ASP A 60 -5.08 11.52 -11.31
N GLU A 61 -6.29 11.27 -11.82
CA GLU A 61 -6.97 9.98 -11.67
C GLU A 61 -6.24 8.82 -12.38
N ALA A 62 -5.56 9.09 -13.50
CA ALA A 62 -4.80 8.06 -14.20
C ALA A 62 -3.53 7.66 -13.43
N ALA A 63 -2.85 8.64 -12.84
CA ALA A 63 -1.72 8.43 -11.94
C ALA A 63 -2.17 7.69 -10.68
N LYS A 64 -3.29 8.09 -10.08
CA LYS A 64 -3.85 7.41 -8.91
C LYS A 64 -4.15 5.95 -9.21
N ALA A 65 -4.82 5.65 -10.34
CA ALA A 65 -5.10 4.27 -10.75
C ALA A 65 -3.81 3.43 -10.92
N ARG A 66 -2.73 4.02 -11.44
CA ARG A 66 -1.42 3.35 -11.53
C ARG A 66 -0.83 3.05 -10.16
N VAL A 67 -0.88 4.02 -9.23
CA VAL A 67 -0.40 3.82 -7.86
C VAL A 67 -1.24 2.77 -7.15
N GLU A 68 -2.57 2.80 -7.28
CA GLU A 68 -3.47 1.78 -6.72
C GLU A 68 -3.11 0.37 -7.23
N GLU A 69 -2.92 0.23 -8.54
CA GLU A 69 -2.59 -1.06 -9.16
C GLU A 69 -1.30 -1.67 -8.59
N GLU A 70 -0.21 -0.89 -8.57
CA GLU A 70 1.06 -1.36 -8.07
C GLU A 70 1.04 -1.57 -6.55
N PHE A 71 0.44 -0.62 -5.82
CA PHE A 71 0.38 -0.66 -4.37
C PHE A 71 -0.40 -1.87 -3.87
N PHE A 72 -1.65 -2.04 -4.32
CA PHE A 72 -2.48 -3.17 -3.91
C PHE A 72 -1.99 -4.48 -4.54
N GLY A 73 -1.35 -4.45 -5.71
CA GLY A 73 -0.66 -5.59 -6.30
C GLY A 73 0.47 -6.14 -5.42
N VAL A 74 1.23 -5.27 -4.76
CA VAL A 74 2.21 -5.66 -3.74
C VAL A 74 1.53 -6.18 -2.48
N LEU A 75 0.51 -5.49 -1.97
CA LEU A 75 -0.18 -5.92 -0.75
C LEU A 75 -0.84 -7.30 -0.87
N LYS A 76 -1.32 -7.67 -2.07
CA LYS A 76 -1.83 -9.03 -2.35
C LYS A 76 -0.77 -10.13 -2.13
N LYS A 77 0.52 -9.79 -2.23
CA LYS A 77 1.66 -10.71 -2.07
C LYS A 77 2.26 -10.68 -0.67
N VAL A 78 1.82 -9.76 0.20
CA VAL A 78 2.33 -9.69 1.56
C VAL A 78 1.82 -10.89 2.36
N SER A 79 2.78 -11.64 2.90
CA SER A 79 2.57 -12.76 3.81
C SER A 79 3.55 -12.61 4.97
N THR A 80 3.06 -12.87 6.18
CA THR A 80 3.83 -13.00 7.41
C THR A 80 3.56 -14.36 8.04
N GLU A 81 4.30 -14.73 9.09
CA GLU A 81 4.04 -16.00 9.80
C GLU A 81 2.63 -16.04 10.41
N ARG A 82 2.15 -14.89 10.89
CA ARG A 82 0.84 -14.75 11.56
C ARG A 82 -0.30 -14.44 10.61
N ILE A 83 0.00 -13.79 9.48
CA ILE A 83 -0.97 -13.40 8.45
C ILE A 83 -0.46 -13.96 7.12
N PRO A 84 -0.81 -15.22 6.78
CA PRO A 84 -0.35 -15.88 5.56
C PRO A 84 -0.86 -15.20 4.28
N ARG A 85 -1.95 -14.44 4.41
CA ARG A 85 -2.53 -13.64 3.33
C ARG A 85 -3.27 -12.45 3.93
N LEU A 86 -2.97 -11.25 3.45
CA LEU A 86 -3.68 -10.04 3.85
C LEU A 86 -5.11 -10.02 3.27
N ASP A 87 -6.11 -9.80 4.13
CA ASP A 87 -7.51 -9.66 3.71
C ASP A 87 -7.81 -8.24 3.23
N LEU A 88 -7.43 -7.98 1.98
CA LEU A 88 -7.76 -6.74 1.26
C LEU A 88 -9.25 -6.60 0.96
N GLY A 89 -10.00 -7.70 0.96
CA GLY A 89 -11.44 -7.69 0.68
C GLY A 89 -12.30 -7.21 1.84
N SER A 90 -11.71 -6.89 3.00
CA SER A 90 -12.44 -6.34 4.13
C SER A 90 -12.94 -4.91 3.88
N ASP A 91 -12.25 -4.13 3.04
CA ASP A 91 -12.55 -2.72 2.77
C ASP A 91 -13.37 -2.52 1.48
N ASP A 92 -14.41 -1.67 1.52
CA ASP A 92 -15.31 -1.43 0.37
C ASP A 92 -14.58 -0.80 -0.82
N TYR A 93 -13.66 0.14 -0.58
CA TYR A 93 -12.90 0.81 -1.63
C TYR A 93 -11.93 -0.15 -2.31
N VAL A 94 -11.26 -1.00 -1.53
CA VAL A 94 -10.37 -2.02 -2.09
C VAL A 94 -11.16 -3.12 -2.81
N ARG A 95 -12.35 -3.50 -2.31
CA ARG A 95 -13.27 -4.40 -3.02
C ARG A 95 -13.70 -3.85 -4.38
N GLU A 96 -14.04 -2.57 -4.44
CA GLU A 96 -14.40 -1.90 -5.70
C GLU A 96 -13.20 -1.83 -6.65
N TRP A 97 -12.00 -1.49 -6.17
CA TRP A 97 -10.80 -1.54 -6.99
C TRP A 97 -10.55 -2.95 -7.56
N MET A 98 -10.70 -4.00 -6.75
CA MET A 98 -10.53 -5.39 -7.20
C MET A 98 -11.55 -5.82 -8.26
N SER A 99 -12.79 -5.29 -8.23
CA SER A 99 -13.81 -5.63 -9.22
C SER A 99 -13.63 -4.92 -10.56
N ARG A 100 -12.85 -3.82 -10.59
CA ARG A 100 -12.45 -3.10 -11.81
C ARG A 100 -11.32 -3.81 -12.55
N GLY A 101 -10.55 -4.65 -11.87
CA GLY A 101 -9.41 -5.41 -12.41
C GLY A 101 -9.78 -6.85 -12.77
N THR A 102 -10.54 -7.04 -13.86
CA THR A 102 -10.68 -8.31 -14.59
C THR A 102 -10.64 -8.07 -16.09
#